data_AF-A0A7X8ZMT9-F1
#
_entry.id   AF-A0A7X8ZMT9-F1
#
_cell.length_a   1.000
_cell.length_b   1.000
_cell.length_c   1.000
_cell.angle_alpha   90.00
_cell.angle_beta   90.00
_cell.angle_gamma   90.00
#
_symmetry.space_group_name_H-M   'P 1'
#
loop_
_entity.id
_entity.type
_entity.pdbx_description
1 polymer ?
#
loop_
_entity_poly.entity_id
_entity_poly.type
_entity_poly.pdbx_seq_one_letter_code
_entity_poly.pdbx_strand_id
1 'polypeptide(L)'
;MSYFLKKSTLKNGLYLQIYESYYDTDKGYGAHKAYEVLGYEKDLVKKGIENPIEYYQEVVDKLNDEVKFEKTSKTSSLIRETPYQYIGYFPLKIIMNSLKAEEIVTLLSQAMTDFDFNLYHLLEGLIYSHS
;
A
#
# COMPACT_ATOMS: atom_id res chain seq x y z
N MET A 1 5.46 -4.95 6.24
CA MET A 1 6.28 -5.00 7.45
C MET A 1 5.56 -4.23 8.54
N SER A 2 5.46 -4.82 9.72
CA SER A 2 4.87 -4.22 10.93
C SER A 2 5.47 -4.89 12.16
N TYR A 3 5.69 -4.14 13.23
CA TYR A 3 6.18 -4.63 14.51
C TYR A 3 5.04 -4.85 15.49
N PHE A 4 5.18 -5.84 16.37
CA PHE A 4 4.24 -6.09 17.47
C PHE A 4 4.94 -6.63 18.72
N LEU A 5 4.40 -6.28 19.89
CA LEU A 5 4.87 -6.78 21.18
C LEU A 5 4.22 -8.14 21.48
N LYS A 6 5.01 -9.21 21.47
CA LYS A 6 4.60 -10.55 21.89
C LYS A 6 4.78 -10.69 23.40
N LYS A 7 3.68 -11.07 24.06
CA LYS A 7 3.61 -11.37 25.49
C LYS A 7 3.51 -12.89 25.64
N SER A 8 4.42 -13.52 26.38
CA SER A 8 4.41 -14.98 26.60
C SER A 8 4.53 -15.28 28.09
N THR A 9 3.67 -16.15 28.62
CA THR A 9 3.71 -16.58 30.01
C THR A 9 4.61 -17.81 30.13
N LEU A 10 5.79 -17.65 30.75
CA LEU A 10 6.72 -18.74 31.02
C LEU A 10 6.78 -19.03 32.52
N LYS A 11 7.47 -20.13 32.90
CA LYS A 11 7.61 -20.58 34.30
C LYS A 11 8.09 -19.48 35.27
N ASN A 12 8.87 -18.51 34.78
CA ASN A 12 9.45 -17.43 35.59
C ASN A 12 8.63 -16.12 35.53
N GLY A 13 7.51 -16.08 34.80
CA GLY A 13 6.63 -14.91 34.70
C GLY A 13 6.36 -14.48 33.25
N LEU A 14 5.89 -13.24 33.10
CA LEU A 14 5.61 -12.64 31.80
C LEU A 14 6.91 -12.28 31.08
N TYR A 15 7.04 -12.74 29.84
CA TYR A 15 8.19 -12.53 28.98
C TYR A 15 7.77 -11.71 27.77
N LEU A 16 8.55 -10.67 27.48
CA LEU A 16 8.29 -9.68 26.45
C LEU A 16 9.31 -9.80 25.32
N GLN A 17 8.83 -9.82 24.07
CA GLN A 17 9.63 -9.84 22.86
C GLN A 17 8.97 -8.97 21.79
N ILE A 18 9.76 -8.28 20.98
CA ILE A 18 9.28 -7.55 19.81
C ILE A 18 9.49 -8.44 18.58
N TYR A 19 8.42 -8.64 17.81
CA TYR A 19 8.47 -9.37 16.54
C TYR A 19 8.20 -8.43 15.38
N GLU A 20 8.92 -8.70 14.29
CA GLU A 20 8.68 -8.11 12.98
C GLU A 20 7.87 -9.09 12.13
N SER A 21 6.74 -8.63 11.60
CA SER A 21 5.94 -9.34 10.61
C SER A 21 6.29 -8.86 9.21
N TYR A 22 6.71 -9.77 8.33
CA TYR A 22 7.04 -9.48 6.94
C TYR A 22 6.46 -10.54 6.00
N TYR A 23 6.31 -10.18 4.73
CA TYR A 23 5.87 -11.14 3.71
C TYR A 23 7.10 -11.82 3.13
N ASP A 24 7.16 -13.14 3.21
CA ASP A 24 8.24 -13.94 2.64
C ASP A 24 7.85 -14.34 1.22
N THR A 25 8.53 -13.76 0.23
CA THR A 25 8.26 -14.01 -1.20
C THR A 25 8.58 -15.42 -1.65
N ASP A 26 9.56 -16.07 -1.01
CA ASP A 26 9.96 -17.44 -1.37
C ASP A 26 8.96 -18.47 -0.85
N LYS A 27 8.36 -18.18 0.32
CA LYS A 27 7.40 -19.09 0.96
C LYS A 27 5.94 -18.76 0.66
N GLY A 28 5.65 -17.56 0.15
CA GLY A 28 4.31 -17.12 -0.25
C GLY A 28 3.35 -16.78 0.89
N TYR A 29 3.83 -16.72 2.14
CA TYR A 29 3.02 -16.39 3.31
C TYR A 29 3.72 -15.38 4.24
N GLY A 30 2.93 -14.79 5.15
CA GLY A 30 3.44 -13.87 6.17
C GLY A 30 4.27 -14.61 7.22
N ALA A 31 5.52 -14.20 7.40
CA ALA A 31 6.45 -14.75 8.37
C ALA A 31 6.71 -13.76 9.51
N HIS A 32 7.16 -14.28 10.65
CA HIS A 32 7.53 -13.47 11.81
C HIS A 32 8.99 -13.71 12.18
N LYS A 33 9.73 -12.63 12.42
CA LYS A 33 11.12 -12.67 12.91
C LYS A 33 11.20 -11.98 14.26
N ALA A 34 11.97 -12.55 15.18
CA ALA A 34 12.27 -11.88 16.44
C ALA A 34 13.17 -10.68 16.15
N TYR A 35 12.68 -9.48 16.44
CA TYR A 35 13.42 -8.24 16.29
C TYR A 35 14.28 -7.98 17.53
N GLU A 36 13.65 -8.02 18.71
CA GLU A 36 14.34 -7.77 19.97
C GLU A 36 13.75 -8.62 21.10
N VAL A 37 14.63 -9.10 21.97
CA VAL A 37 14.28 -9.90 23.14
C VAL A 37 14.48 -9.04 24.39
N LEU A 38 13.36 -8.62 25.00
CA LEU A 38 13.38 -7.67 26.12
C LEU A 38 13.62 -8.35 27.47
N GLY A 39 13.13 -9.58 27.62
CA GLY A 39 13.29 -10.37 28.84
C GLY A 39 12.01 -10.45 29.67
N TYR A 40 12.14 -10.70 30.97
CA TYR A 40 11.00 -10.80 31.89
C TYR A 40 10.54 -9.42 32.37
N GLU A 41 9.23 -9.24 32.45
CA GLU A 41 8.60 -8.03 32.98
C GLU A 41 9.17 -7.63 34.35
N LYS A 42 9.35 -8.60 35.25
CA LYS A 42 9.87 -8.36 36.60
C LYS A 42 11.29 -7.77 36.61
N ASP A 43 12.12 -8.16 35.65
CA ASP A 43 13.49 -7.64 35.54
C ASP A 43 13.48 -6.22 34.94
N LEU A 44 12.52 -5.92 34.08
CA LEU A 44 12.31 -4.60 33.49
C LEU A 44 11.76 -3.60 34.52
N VAL A 45 10.84 -4.04 35.39
CA VAL A 45 10.38 -3.24 36.54
C VAL A 45 11.53 -2.94 37.50
N LYS A 46 12.37 -3.95 37.80
CA LYS A 46 13.57 -3.75 38.65
C LYS A 46 14.60 -2.80 38.04
N LYS A 47 14.64 -2.69 36.71
CA LYS A 47 15.49 -1.72 35.98
C LYS A 47 14.93 -0.30 35.99
N GLY A 48 13.77 -0.06 36.61
CA GLY A 48 13.18 1.27 36.77
C GLY A 48 12.12 1.63 35.74
N ILE A 49 11.61 0.66 34.97
CA ILE A 49 10.48 0.89 34.05
C ILE A 49 9.18 0.54 34.79
N GLU A 50 8.42 1.55 35.22
CA GLU A 50 7.21 1.35 36.03
C GLU A 50 6.16 0.47 35.31
N ASN A 51 5.95 0.69 34.01
CA ASN A 51 5.03 -0.10 33.19
C ASN A 51 5.70 -0.58 31.89
N PRO A 52 6.43 -1.72 31.92
CA PRO A 52 7.19 -2.20 30.77
C PRO A 52 6.33 -2.44 29.53
N ILE A 53 5.11 -2.90 29.72
CA ILE A 53 4.21 -3.22 28.61
C ILE A 53 3.85 -1.96 27.81
N GLU A 54 3.50 -0.88 28.51
CA GLU A 54 3.09 0.39 27.89
C GLU A 54 4.27 1.08 27.22
N TYR A 55 5.43 1.11 27.90
CA TYR A 55 6.66 1.65 27.34
C TYR A 55 7.06 0.96 26.02
N TYR A 56 7.07 -0.37 25.99
CA TYR A 56 7.43 -1.10 24.77
C TYR A 56 6.33 -1.08 23.72
N GLN A 57 5.07 -0.84 24.09
CA GLN A 57 4.01 -0.58 23.13
C GLN A 57 4.26 0.74 22.39
N GLU A 58 4.62 1.81 23.10
CA GLU A 58 4.99 3.08 22.46
C GLU A 58 6.20 2.96 21.53
N VAL A 59 7.19 2.15 21.92
CA VAL A 59 8.37 1.88 21.06
C VAL A 59 7.94 1.18 19.76
N VAL A 60 7.06 0.18 19.86
CA VAL A 60 6.50 -0.53 18.69
C VAL A 60 5.70 0.42 17.80
N ASP A 61 4.92 1.32 18.39
CA ASP A 61 4.11 2.28 17.64
C ASP A 61 5.00 3.26 16.87
N LYS A 62 6.07 3.77 17.50
CA LYS A 62 7.09 4.60 16.83
C LYS A 62 7.76 3.89 15.66
N LEU A 63 8.17 2.63 15.85
CA LEU A 63 8.76 1.81 14.78
C LEU A 63 7.79 1.60 13.61
N ASN A 64 6.51 1.40 13.90
CA ASN A 64 5.49 1.25 12.86
C ASN A 64 5.24 2.55 12.10
N ASP A 65 5.28 3.69 12.78
CA ASP A 65 5.10 5.00 12.16
C ASP A 65 6.28 5.39 11.27
N GLU A 66 7.52 5.04 11.67
CA GLU A 66 8.69 5.17 10.79
C GLU A 66 8.54 4.34 9.52
N VAL A 67 8.11 3.08 9.62
CA VAL A 67 7.85 2.22 8.44
C VAL A 67 6.75 2.79 7.55
N LYS A 68 5.69 3.37 8.12
CA LYS A 68 4.64 4.05 7.34
C LYS A 68 5.19 5.30 6.63
N PHE A 69 6.00 6.08 7.33
CA PHE A 69 6.61 7.29 6.77
C PHE A 69 7.54 6.96 5.60
N GLU A 70 8.41 5.95 5.76
CA GLU A 70 9.28 5.48 4.68
C GLU A 70 8.49 4.97 3.47
N LYS A 71 7.42 4.20 3.69
CA LYS A 71 6.54 3.75 2.61
C LYS A 71 5.90 4.93 1.90
N THR A 72 5.37 5.89 2.64
CA THR A 72 4.71 7.07 2.07
C THR A 72 5.69 7.92 1.27
N SER A 73 6.91 8.11 1.79
CA SER A 73 8.01 8.78 1.09
C SER A 73 8.36 8.10 -0.23
N LYS A 74 8.53 6.77 -0.23
CA LYS A 74 8.79 5.97 -1.44
C LYS A 74 7.63 6.00 -2.43
N THR A 75 6.39 5.92 -1.97
CA THR A 75 5.21 6.05 -2.85
C THR A 75 5.08 7.46 -3.42
N SER A 76 5.38 8.50 -2.65
CA SER A 76 5.31 9.89 -3.10
C SER A 76 6.37 10.24 -4.16
N SER A 77 7.53 9.58 -4.12
CA SER A 77 8.57 9.70 -5.15
C SER A 77 8.17 8.96 -6.43
N LEU A 78 7.60 7.75 -6.32
CA LEU A 78 7.04 7.03 -7.47
C LEU A 78 5.89 7.79 -8.15
N ILE A 79 4.99 8.39 -7.36
CA ILE A 79 3.89 9.23 -7.88
C ILE A 79 4.41 10.45 -8.66
N ARG A 80 5.61 10.96 -8.34
CA ARG A 80 6.26 12.07 -9.06
C ARG A 80 6.95 11.64 -10.36
N GLU A 81 7.30 10.37 -10.51
CA GLU A 81 7.86 9.81 -11.75
C GLU A 81 6.75 9.37 -12.74
N THR A 82 5.63 8.87 -12.23
CA THR A 82 4.44 8.46 -13.01
C THR A 82 3.52 9.55 -13.61
N PRO A 83 3.60 10.87 -13.31
CA PRO A 83 2.72 11.85 -13.95
C PRO A 83 2.93 11.91 -15.45
N TYR A 84 4.15 11.59 -15.92
CA TYR A 84 4.49 11.62 -17.34
C TYR A 84 3.70 10.63 -18.21
N GLN A 85 3.23 9.51 -17.66
CA GLN A 85 2.36 8.57 -18.39
C GLN A 85 0.97 9.17 -18.70
N TYR A 86 0.43 10.01 -17.80
CA TYR A 86 -0.93 10.54 -17.95
C TYR A 86 -1.01 11.99 -18.42
N ILE A 87 0.12 12.67 -18.65
CA ILE A 87 0.14 14.05 -19.19
C ILE A 87 -0.50 14.10 -20.59
N GLY A 88 -0.35 13.06 -21.43
CA GLY A 88 -0.97 13.01 -22.76
C GLY A 88 -2.47 12.72 -22.74
N TYR A 89 -2.93 11.91 -21.79
CA TYR A 89 -4.34 11.52 -21.66
C TYR A 89 -5.25 12.72 -21.43
N PHE A 90 -4.87 13.63 -20.52
CA PHE A 90 -5.74 14.73 -20.10
C PHE A 90 -6.06 15.73 -21.24
N PRO A 91 -5.08 16.28 -21.99
CA PRO A 91 -5.36 17.14 -23.14
C PRO A 91 -6.13 16.42 -24.25
N LEU A 92 -5.77 15.17 -24.57
CA LEU A 92 -6.41 14.42 -25.66
C LEU A 92 -7.88 14.11 -25.33
N LYS A 93 -8.16 13.71 -24.09
CA LYS A 93 -9.53 13.46 -23.62
C LYS A 93 -10.37 14.75 -23.63
N ILE A 94 -9.79 15.89 -23.26
CA ILE A 94 -10.49 17.19 -23.35
C ILE A 94 -10.84 17.53 -24.79
N ILE A 95 -9.91 17.34 -25.74
CA ILE A 95 -10.16 17.60 -27.16
C ILE A 95 -11.28 16.68 -27.68
N MET A 96 -11.20 15.37 -27.41
CA MET A 96 -12.23 14.41 -27.82
C MET A 96 -13.61 14.73 -27.25
N ASN A 97 -13.66 15.13 -25.97
CA ASN A 97 -14.90 15.55 -25.33
C ASN A 97 -15.44 16.86 -25.93
N SER A 98 -14.58 17.84 -26.22
CA SER A 98 -14.99 19.12 -26.83
C SER A 98 -15.56 18.95 -28.24
N LEU A 99 -15.04 17.97 -28.98
CA LEU A 99 -15.52 17.60 -30.30
C LEU A 99 -16.76 16.68 -30.26
N LYS A 100 -17.25 16.31 -29.07
CA LYS A 100 -18.34 15.35 -28.88
C LYS A 100 -18.09 14.05 -29.66
N ALA A 101 -16.84 13.58 -29.66
CA ALA A 101 -16.40 12.45 -30.48
C ALA A 101 -17.20 11.17 -30.19
N GLU A 102 -17.60 10.95 -28.93
CA GLU A 102 -18.45 9.83 -28.53
C GLU A 102 -19.82 9.85 -29.21
N GLU A 103 -20.50 11.00 -29.19
CA GLU A 103 -21.82 11.17 -29.82
C GLU A 103 -21.72 10.92 -31.33
N ILE A 104 -20.68 11.48 -31.97
CA ILE A 104 -20.47 11.36 -33.41
C ILE A 104 -20.17 9.91 -33.81
N VAL A 105 -19.25 9.25 -33.12
CA VAL A 105 -18.87 7.85 -33.43
C VAL A 105 -20.03 6.90 -33.12
N THR A 106 -20.78 7.15 -32.05
CA THR A 106 -21.96 6.36 -31.71
C THR A 106 -23.03 6.47 -32.80
N LEU A 107 -23.34 7.70 -33.25
CA LEU A 107 -24.30 7.93 -34.34
C LEU A 107 -23.86 7.24 -35.63
N LEU A 108 -22.58 7.37 -36.00
CA LEU A 108 -22.03 6.74 -37.20
C LEU A 108 -22.04 5.22 -37.11
N SER A 109 -21.69 4.67 -35.94
CA SER A 109 -21.70 3.22 -35.71
C SER A 109 -23.11 2.67 -35.92
N GLN A 110 -24.12 3.27 -35.29
CA GLN A 110 -25.54 2.90 -35.42
C GLN A 110 -26.06 3.05 -36.87
N ALA A 111 -25.55 4.02 -37.63
CA ALA A 111 -25.99 4.26 -39.00
C ALA A 111 -25.36 3.30 -40.03
N MET A 112 -24.15 2.80 -39.77
CA MET A 112 -23.38 2.03 -40.75
C MET A 112 -23.33 0.53 -40.46
N THR A 113 -23.53 0.11 -39.20
CA THR A 113 -23.28 -1.27 -38.75
C THR A 113 -23.93 -1.54 -37.40
N ASP A 114 -24.64 -2.66 -37.25
CA ASP A 114 -25.15 -3.11 -35.94
C ASP A 114 -24.04 -3.83 -35.15
N PHE A 115 -23.12 -3.07 -34.55
CA PHE A 115 -22.14 -3.64 -33.61
C PHE A 115 -22.80 -3.94 -32.26
N ASP A 116 -22.53 -5.13 -31.70
CA ASP A 116 -22.93 -5.51 -30.34
C ASP A 116 -22.09 -4.83 -29.23
N PHE A 117 -21.20 -3.92 -29.60
CA PHE A 117 -20.28 -3.24 -28.69
C PHE A 117 -20.16 -1.74 -29.02
N ASN A 118 -19.79 -0.94 -28.01
CA ASN A 118 -19.56 0.48 -28.20
C ASN A 118 -18.21 0.73 -28.88
N LEU A 119 -18.26 1.10 -30.16
CA LEU A 119 -17.09 1.35 -31.00
C LEU A 119 -16.22 2.49 -30.44
N TYR A 120 -16.82 3.53 -29.85
CA TYR A 120 -16.07 4.63 -29.27
C TYR A 120 -15.21 4.16 -28.09
N HIS A 121 -15.76 3.36 -27.18
CA HIS A 121 -14.98 2.83 -26.05
C HIS A 121 -13.89 1.85 -26.48
N LEU A 122 -14.10 1.10 -27.56
CA LEU A 122 -13.04 0.25 -28.13
C LEU A 122 -11.88 1.10 -28.66
N LEU A 123 -12.18 2.13 -29.45
CA LEU A 123 -11.16 3.04 -30.00
C LEU A 123 -10.46 3.82 -28.89
N GLU A 124 -11.21 4.30 -27.92
CA GLU A 124 -10.70 4.97 -26.73
C GLU A 124 -9.70 4.09 -25.97
N GLY A 125 -10.08 2.84 -25.67
CA GLY A 125 -9.21 1.88 -24.99
C GLY A 125 -7.95 1.56 -25.80
N LEU A 126 -8.05 1.44 -27.13
CA LEU A 126 -6.90 1.21 -28.00
C LEU A 126 -5.95 2.40 -28.02
N ILE A 127 -6.47 3.62 -28.16
CA ILE A 127 -5.67 4.86 -28.22
C ILE A 127 -4.94 5.09 -26.90
N TYR A 128 -5.62 4.91 -25.77
CA TYR A 128 -5.03 5.17 -24.45
C TYR A 128 -4.23 3.99 -23.88
N SER A 129 -4.35 2.78 -24.42
CA SER A 129 -3.52 1.63 -24.01
C SER A 129 -2.02 1.82 -24.28
N HIS A 130 -1.67 2.70 -25.21
CA HIS A 130 -0.29 2.98 -25.64
C HIS A 130 0.28 4.28 -25.04
N SER A 131 -0.47 4.95 -24.15
CA SER A 131 -0.08 6.23 -23.51
C SER A 131 0.47 6.01 -22.11
#